data_AF-A0A2V4VFG9-F1
#
_entry.id   AF-A0A2V4VFG9-F1
#
_cell.length_a   1.000
_cell.length_b   1.000
_cell.length_c   1.000
_cell.angle_alpha   90.00
_cell.angle_beta   90.00
_cell.angle_gamma   90.00
#
_symmetry.space_group_name_H-M   'P 1'
#
loop_
_entity.id
_entity.type
_entity.pdbx_description
1 polymer ?
#
loop_
_entity_poly.entity_id
_entity_poly.type
_entity_poly.pdbx_seq_one_letter_code
_entity_poly.pdbx_strand_id
1 'polypeptide(L)' 'MRLKFEMWKATQPYSGGYVSMFTDGKGRTSTSWRAKPMMSIDHAGPEYLPGRHNNVRTARHDQFIKKRYKEEMIRLRGDI' A
#
# COMPACT_ATOMS: atom_id res chain seq x y z
N MET A 1 -15.30 1.94 11.21
CA MET A 1 -14.94 1.56 9.82
C MET A 1 -13.83 0.51 9.89
N ARG A 2 -13.71 -0.41 8.92
CA ARG A 2 -12.63 -1.43 8.91
C ARG A 2 -11.42 -0.93 8.12
N LEU A 3 -10.22 -1.40 8.46
CA LEU A 3 -9.01 -1.12 7.68
C LEU A 3 -9.19 -1.59 6.23
N LYS A 4 -8.80 -0.76 5.26
CA LYS A 4 -8.84 -1.09 3.83
C LYS A 4 -7.51 -0.70 3.19
N PHE A 5 -7.00 -1.58 2.32
CA PHE A 5 -5.82 -1.30 1.51
C PHE A 5 -6.11 -1.75 0.07
N GLU A 6 -5.85 -0.85 -0.87
CA GLU A 6 -6.10 -1.06 -2.30
C GLU A 6 -4.87 -0.66 -3.10
N MET A 7 -4.64 -1.31 -4.23
CA MET A 7 -3.53 -0.99 -5.11
C MET A 7 -3.93 -1.20 -6.57
N TRP A 8 -3.44 -0.33 -7.45
CA TRP A 8 -3.73 -0.40 -8.88
C TRP A 8 -2.55 0.11 -9.70
N LYS A 9 -2.48 -0.30 -10.96
CA LYS A 9 -1.52 0.25 -11.93
C LYS A 9 -1.87 1.70 -12.18
N ALA A 10 -0.87 2.57 -12.05
CA ALA A 10 -1.05 3.98 -12.27
C ALA A 10 -1.32 4.27 -13.75
N THR A 11 -2.35 5.08 -14.00
CA THR A 11 -2.64 5.64 -15.33
C THR A 11 -1.95 7.00 -15.47
N GLN A 12 -2.01 7.59 -16.67
CA GLN A 12 -1.49 8.94 -16.96
C GLN A 12 -1.94 9.95 -15.88
N PRO A 13 -1.07 10.89 -15.44
CA PRO A 13 0.29 11.16 -15.93
C PRO A 13 1.39 10.29 -15.31
N TYR A 14 1.06 9.39 -14.38
CA TYR A 14 2.03 8.57 -13.64
C TYR A 14 2.17 7.15 -14.21
N SER A 15 2.13 7.03 -15.54
CA SER A 15 2.18 5.74 -16.23
C SER A 15 3.44 4.95 -15.86
N GLY A 16 3.32 3.62 -15.86
CA GLY A 16 4.43 2.72 -15.55
C GLY A 16 4.69 2.48 -14.06
N GLY A 17 3.88 3.06 -13.17
CA GLY A 17 3.93 2.81 -11.73
C GLY A 17 2.68 2.16 -11.15
N TYR A 18 2.57 2.23 -9.83
CA TYR A 18 1.46 1.71 -9.04
C TYR A 18 1.05 2.74 -8.00
N VAL A 19 -0.24 2.87 -7.77
CA VAL A 19 -0.80 3.66 -6.68
C VAL A 19 -1.34 2.72 -5.62
N SER A 20 -1.07 3.03 -4.37
CA SER A 20 -1.65 2.37 -3.19
C SER A 20 -2.49 3.36 -2.42
N MET A 21 -3.58 2.90 -1.82
CA MET A 21 -4.45 3.67 -0.95
C MET A 21 -4.70 2.92 0.34
N PHE A 22 -4.58 3.61 1.47
CA PHE A 22 -4.88 3.07 2.79
C PHE A 22 -5.97 3.88 3.49
N THR A 23 -7.02 3.19 3.93
CA THR A 23 -8.09 3.74 4.76
C THR A 23 -8.00 3.15 6.16
N ASP A 24 -7.85 4.01 7.17
CA ASP A 24 -7.77 3.59 8.57
C ASP A 24 -9.16 3.31 9.19
N GLY A 25 -9.17 2.83 10.43
CA GLY A 25 -10.42 2.49 11.12
C GLY A 25 -11.32 3.70 11.45
N LYS A 26 -10.76 4.92 11.36
CA LYS A 26 -11.43 6.20 11.55
C LYS A 26 -11.91 6.81 10.21
N GLY A 27 -11.71 6.11 9.10
CA GLY A 27 -12.12 6.55 7.76
C GLY A 27 -11.16 7.52 7.09
N ARG A 28 -9.97 7.78 7.66
CA ARG A 28 -8.97 8.65 7.01
C ARG A 28 -8.29 7.88 5.90
N THR A 29 -8.16 8.50 4.74
CA THR A 29 -7.53 7.93 3.54
C THR A 29 -6.19 8.60 3.26
N SER A 30 -5.25 7.85 2.70
CA SER A 30 -4.03 8.40 2.10
C SER A 30 -3.61 7.58 0.89
N THR A 31 -2.94 8.22 -0.07
CA THR A 31 -2.46 7.58 -1.30
C THR A 31 -0.94 7.71 -1.43
N SER A 32 -0.33 6.74 -2.11
CA SER A 32 1.11 6.73 -2.37
C SER A 32 1.41 6.13 -3.74
N TRP A 33 2.22 6.82 -4.54
CA TRP A 33 2.68 6.34 -5.84
C TRP A 33 4.07 5.70 -5.76
N ARG A 34 4.30 4.67 -6.59
CA ARG A 34 5.57 3.93 -6.71
C ARG A 34 5.86 3.58 -8.16
N ALA A 35 7.04 3.96 -8.66
CA ALA A 35 7.47 3.60 -10.01
C ALA A 35 7.68 2.09 -10.21
N LYS A 36 8.49 1.47 -9.34
CA LYS A 36 8.88 0.05 -9.46
C LYS A 36 8.79 -0.66 -8.11
N PRO A 37 7.58 -0.93 -7.60
CA PRO A 37 7.40 -1.63 -6.34
C PRO A 37 7.98 -3.06 -6.39
N MET A 38 8.66 -3.45 -5.31
CA MET A 38 8.99 -4.85 -5.00
C MET A 38 7.71 -5.65 -4.73
N MET A 39 7.77 -6.98 -4.86
CA MET A 39 6.63 -7.89 -4.59
C MET A 39 6.19 -7.90 -3.12
N SER A 40 7.10 -7.57 -2.20
CA SER A 40 6.82 -7.44 -0.78
C SER A 40 7.60 -6.26 -0.20
N ILE A 41 7.12 -5.76 0.93
CA ILE A 41 7.75 -4.75 1.77
C ILE A 41 7.92 -5.25 3.21
N ASP A 42 7.94 -6.57 3.42
CA ASP A 42 8.09 -7.17 4.76
C ASP A 42 9.42 -6.79 5.43
N HIS A 43 10.46 -6.56 4.62
CA HIS A 43 11.77 -6.09 5.06
C HIS A 43 11.77 -4.64 5.57
N ALA A 44 10.72 -3.85 5.28
CA ALA A 44 10.70 -2.43 5.57
C ALA A 44 10.51 -2.18 7.08
N GLY A 45 11.32 -1.28 7.63
CA GLY A 45 11.22 -0.82 9.01
C GLY A 45 9.89 -0.09 9.32
N PRO A 46 9.55 0.08 10.60
CA PRO A 46 8.29 0.69 11.04
C PRO A 46 8.09 2.15 10.57
N GLU A 47 9.16 2.86 10.23
CA GLU A 47 9.16 4.22 9.69
C GLU A 47 8.77 4.31 8.22
N TYR A 48 8.88 3.20 7.48
CA TYR A 48 8.66 3.18 6.03
C TYR A 48 7.23 3.53 5.64
N LEU A 49 6.25 2.88 6.28
CA LEU A 49 4.84 3.07 5.93
C LEU A 49 4.28 4.44 6.35
N PRO A 50 4.63 5.02 7.51
CA PRO A 50 4.28 6.42 7.83
C PRO A 50 4.77 7.43 6.78
N GLY A 51 5.96 7.23 6.18
CA GLY A 51 6.47 8.08 5.10
C GLY A 51 5.71 7.93 3.77
N ARG A 52 4.89 6.88 3.62
CA ARG A 52 4.09 6.60 2.42
C ARG A 52 2.61 6.88 2.62
N HIS A 53 2.11 6.60 3.81
CA HIS A 53 0.72 6.71 4.24
C HIS A 53 0.69 7.38 5.62
N ASN A 54 0.45 8.69 5.63
CA ASN A 54 0.50 9.51 6.85
C ASN A 54 -0.56 9.14 7.93
N ASN A 55 -1.53 8.29 7.60
CA ASN A 55 -2.53 7.70 8.51
C ASN A 55 -2.10 6.33 9.09
N VAL A 56 -0.89 5.87 8.81
CA VAL A 56 -0.27 4.73 9.50
C VAL A 56 0.31 5.20 10.83
N ARG A 57 -0.23 4.67 11.93
CA ARG A 57 0.09 5.13 13.31
C ARG A 57 0.37 4.00 14.29
N THR A 58 0.15 2.74 13.89
CA THR A 58 0.23 1.59 14.78
C THR A 58 0.88 0.41 14.08
N ALA A 59 1.49 -0.50 14.84
CA ALA A 59 2.02 -1.76 14.31
C ALA A 59 0.93 -2.60 13.61
N ARG A 60 -0.32 -2.51 14.06
CA ARG A 60 -1.47 -3.15 13.41
C ARG A 60 -1.70 -2.61 11.99
N HIS A 61 -1.56 -1.30 11.78
CA HIS A 61 -1.66 -0.71 10.44
C HIS A 61 -0.51 -1.20 9.56
N ASP A 62 0.71 -1.22 10.10
CA ASP A 62 1.91 -1.69 9.39
C ASP A 62 1.76 -3.13 8.89
N GLN A 63 1.46 -4.06 9.81
CA GLN A 63 1.27 -5.47 9.50
C GLN A 63 0.11 -5.71 8.52
N PHE A 64 -1.01 -4.98 8.69
CA PHE A 64 -2.14 -5.08 7.77
C PHE A 64 -1.75 -4.67 6.34
N ILE A 65 -1.07 -3.54 6.20
CA ILE A 65 -0.65 -3.03 4.88
C ILE A 65 0.37 -3.97 4.25
N LYS A 66 1.39 -4.44 4.98
CA LYS A 66 2.39 -5.38 4.44
C LYS A 66 1.76 -6.63 3.87
N LYS A 67 0.85 -7.25 4.62
CA LYS A 67 0.08 -8.41 4.16
C LYS A 67 -0.71 -8.10 2.89
N ARG A 68 -1.54 -7.04 2.91
CA ARG A 68 -2.40 -6.68 1.76
C ARG A 68 -1.60 -6.27 0.54
N TYR A 69 -0.49 -5.54 0.73
CA TYR A 69 0.39 -5.12 -0.35
C TYR A 69 0.92 -6.34 -1.13
N LYS A 70 1.37 -7.38 -0.43
CA LYS A 70 1.83 -8.62 -1.07
C LYS A 70 0.72 -9.28 -1.89
N GLU A 71 -0.48 -9.39 -1.33
CA GLU A 71 -1.66 -9.95 -2.00
C GLU A 71 -2.03 -9.14 -3.26
N GLU A 72 -2.04 -7.80 -3.16
CA GLU A 72 -2.35 -6.93 -4.31
C GLU A 72 -1.26 -6.99 -5.39
N MET A 73 0.02 -7.08 -5.02
CA MET A 73 1.11 -7.21 -5.99
C MET A 73 1.01 -8.50 -6.79
N ILE A 74 0.71 -9.63 -6.13
CA ILE A 74 0.47 -10.92 -6.80
C ILE A 74 -0.70 -10.80 -7.78
N ARG A 75 -1.83 -10.23 -7.33
CA ARG A 75 -3.02 -9.98 -8.19
C ARG A 75 -2.69 -9.11 -9.41
N LEU A 76 -1.89 -8.05 -9.22
CA LEU A 76 -1.59 -7.08 -10.29
C LEU A 76 -0.54 -7.57 -11.30
N ARG A 77 0.31 -8.51 -10.91
CA ARG A 77 1.28 -9.15 -11.81
C ARG A 77 0.71 -10.33 -12.58
N GLY A 78 -0.48 -10.81 -12.22
CA GLY A 78 -1.13 -11.93 -12.89
C GLY A 78 -0.59 -13.29 -12.43
N ASP A 79 -0.05 -13.36 -11.21
CA ASP A 79 0.44 -14.61 -10.61
C ASP A 79 -0.71 -15.41 -9.93
N ILE A 80 -1.95 -15.25 -10.40
CA ILE A 80 -3.17 -15.94 -9.95
C ILE A 80 -4.04 -16.27 -11.16
#